data_AF-A0A7X7A3M9-F1
#
_entry.id   AF-A0A7X7A3M9-F1
#
_cell.length_a   1.000
_cell.length_b   1.000
_cell.length_c   1.000
_cell.angle_alpha   90.00
_cell.angle_beta   90.00
_cell.angle_gamma   90.00
#
_symmetry.space_group_name_H-M   'P 1'
#
loop_
_entity.id
_entity.type
_entity.pdbx_description
1 polymer ?
#
loop_
_entity_poly.entity_id
_entity_poly.type
_entity_poly.pdbx_seq_one_letter_code
_entity_poly.pdbx_strand_id
1 'polypeptide(L)'
;MATISRTIIGTDDTGYDLCKGFALFPKLGTLRAGLTVGDRYSPIISGIRINAVGMYFDLSAGVSFFAGICGPAYAFKFALQGNVDNNLCELTVTEDTTAAGIVWGVRVVFGINIGAYLLKMRWVWDGWNSRLETYYERAFGTQQSIPIDVMDIVIPIIRQIIKKVCSTDIAIDRANMAATAAGNLWGIYDERRNTFVKNNGSMRVDPRFMVPIDIVSLHPKMKAVMTALATIGGHFRTGPEFGFALPTFIKLNKATVDGAIYGNPTASGSLVRMTKTGGSAAPANPRNITLEMMHEPGFDLRVGWFFSIGVFYVLSFGKDISIPILELLGIRISLGKYYNSISNTVGATSTGRCIEMGAAGHEGEFEPIEVVFEPAEDPALVG
;
A
#
# COMPACT_ATOMS: atom_id res chain seq x y z
N MET A 1 10.58 -32.32 17.28
CA MET A 1 10.20 -30.95 16.91
C MET A 1 10.19 -30.88 15.40
N ALA A 2 9.09 -30.45 14.78
CA ALA A 2 8.97 -30.37 13.33
C ALA A 2 9.36 -28.98 12.84
N THR A 3 9.96 -28.89 11.66
CA THR A 3 10.45 -27.62 11.10
C THR A 3 9.42 -27.00 10.17
N ILE A 4 9.18 -25.71 10.34
CA ILE A 4 8.41 -24.85 9.45
C ILE A 4 9.41 -24.18 8.51
N SER A 5 9.42 -24.61 7.25
CA SER A 5 10.23 -23.99 6.20
C SER A 5 9.84 -22.53 5.99
N ARG A 6 10.75 -21.73 5.44
CA ARG A 6 10.49 -20.31 5.17
C ARG A 6 9.21 -20.14 4.34
N THR A 7 8.25 -19.42 4.89
CA THR A 7 6.90 -19.26 4.35
C THR A 7 6.51 -17.79 4.34
N ILE A 8 6.07 -17.27 3.20
CA ILE A 8 5.54 -15.91 3.07
C ILE A 8 4.06 -15.91 3.45
N ILE A 9 3.66 -15.07 4.41
CA ILE A 9 2.26 -14.89 4.80
C ILE A 9 1.94 -13.41 4.79
N GLY A 10 0.84 -13.02 4.17
CA GLY A 10 0.46 -11.63 4.06
C GLY A 10 -0.78 -11.46 3.20
N THR A 11 -1.42 -10.30 3.30
CA THR A 11 -2.60 -9.94 2.50
C THR A 11 -2.26 -9.84 1.01
N ASP A 12 -0.98 -9.57 0.69
CA ASP A 12 -0.44 -9.53 -0.65
C ASP A 12 1.10 -9.72 -0.65
N ASP A 13 1.70 -9.91 -1.83
CA ASP A 13 3.14 -10.18 -1.98
C ASP A 13 4.05 -8.99 -1.62
N THR A 14 3.50 -7.78 -1.57
CA THR A 14 4.22 -6.55 -1.24
C THR A 14 4.02 -6.12 0.20
N GLY A 15 2.84 -6.39 0.78
CA GLY A 15 2.43 -5.94 2.12
C GLY A 15 1.87 -4.51 2.16
N TYR A 16 1.68 -3.88 0.99
CA TYR A 16 1.20 -2.49 0.86
C TYR A 16 -0.18 -2.39 0.17
N ASP A 17 -0.70 -3.49 -0.39
CA ASP A 17 -1.91 -3.46 -1.21
C ASP A 17 -3.17 -3.44 -0.34
N LEU A 18 -3.62 -2.24 0.05
CA LEU A 18 -4.83 -2.03 0.85
C LEU A 18 -6.09 -2.59 0.18
N CYS A 19 -6.12 -2.74 -1.15
CA CYS A 19 -7.27 -3.33 -1.85
C CYS A 19 -7.43 -4.83 -1.54
N LYS A 20 -6.35 -5.49 -1.12
CA LYS A 20 -6.33 -6.89 -0.66
C LYS A 20 -6.25 -7.00 0.86
N GLY A 21 -6.06 -5.88 1.55
CA GLY A 21 -5.98 -5.80 3.00
C GLY A 21 -7.27 -6.11 3.76
N PHE A 22 -7.15 -6.34 5.05
CA PHE A 22 -8.29 -6.53 5.95
C PHE A 22 -8.96 -5.20 6.28
N ALA A 23 -10.28 -5.20 6.48
CA ALA A 23 -11.01 -4.01 6.89
C ALA A 23 -10.51 -3.52 8.26
N LEU A 24 -10.23 -2.22 8.38
CA LEU A 24 -9.99 -1.62 9.69
C LEU A 24 -11.25 -1.71 10.56
N PHE A 25 -12.43 -1.54 9.95
CA PHE A 25 -13.72 -1.65 10.62
C PHE A 25 -14.55 -2.78 10.00
N PRO A 26 -14.40 -4.04 10.45
CA PRO A 26 -15.06 -5.20 9.85
C PRO A 26 -16.58 -5.06 9.68
N LYS A 27 -17.27 -4.40 10.63
CA LYS A 27 -18.72 -4.15 10.55
C LYS A 27 -19.12 -3.17 9.43
N LEU A 28 -18.24 -2.25 9.06
CA LEU A 28 -18.44 -1.33 7.93
C LEU A 28 -17.91 -1.93 6.62
N GLY A 29 -17.06 -2.95 6.72
CA GLY A 29 -16.33 -3.53 5.61
C GLY A 29 -15.22 -2.63 5.08
N THR A 30 -14.60 -3.04 3.98
CA THR A 30 -13.71 -2.19 3.18
C THR A 30 -14.48 -1.60 2.02
N LEU A 31 -14.34 -0.30 1.76
CA LEU A 31 -14.71 0.26 0.46
C LEU A 31 -13.68 -0.23 -0.56
N ARG A 32 -14.12 -1.12 -1.45
CA ARG A 32 -13.37 -1.59 -2.61
C ARG A 32 -14.22 -1.30 -3.82
N ALA A 33 -14.14 -0.08 -4.33
CA ALA A 33 -14.86 0.30 -5.53
C ALA A 33 -13.82 0.71 -6.57
N GLY A 34 -13.73 -0.06 -7.65
CA GLY A 34 -12.82 0.20 -8.75
C GLY A 34 -13.61 0.18 -10.05
N LEU A 35 -13.61 1.30 -10.76
CA LEU A 35 -13.97 1.37 -12.17
C LEU A 35 -12.67 1.20 -12.96
N THR A 36 -12.43 -0.03 -13.41
CA THR A 36 -11.42 -0.27 -14.45
C THR A 36 -12.14 -0.22 -15.78
N VAL A 37 -12.03 0.90 -16.48
CA VAL A 37 -12.51 1.01 -17.85
C VAL A 37 -11.32 0.72 -18.76
N GLY A 38 -11.18 -0.54 -19.17
CA GLY A 38 -10.25 -0.90 -20.25
C GLY A 38 -9.12 -1.88 -19.94
N ASP A 39 -9.40 -3.06 -19.37
CA ASP A 39 -8.57 -4.24 -19.69
C ASP A 39 -8.65 -4.59 -21.18
N ARG A 40 -9.69 -4.09 -21.86
CA ARG A 40 -9.68 -3.94 -23.31
C ARG A 40 -8.88 -2.69 -23.63
N TYR A 41 -7.63 -2.89 -24.07
CA TYR A 41 -6.94 -1.95 -24.97
C TYR A 41 -8.01 -1.37 -25.89
N SER A 42 -8.42 -0.12 -25.70
CA SER A 42 -9.20 0.58 -26.71
C SER A 42 -8.15 1.17 -27.62
N PRO A 43 -7.86 0.53 -28.77
CA PRO A 43 -6.77 1.00 -29.60
C PRO A 43 -7.16 2.38 -30.12
N ILE A 44 -6.46 3.41 -29.65
CA ILE A 44 -6.51 4.74 -30.27
C ILE A 44 -5.96 4.63 -31.69
N ILE A 45 -4.97 3.76 -31.85
CA ILE A 45 -4.39 3.34 -33.12
C ILE A 45 -4.23 1.82 -33.06
N SER A 46 -4.88 1.08 -33.95
CA SER A 46 -4.62 -0.36 -34.16
C SER A 46 -4.35 -0.64 -35.61
N GLY A 47 -3.40 -1.56 -35.87
CA GLY A 47 -3.23 -2.17 -37.18
C GLY A 47 -2.64 -1.25 -38.24
N ILE A 48 -1.87 -0.22 -37.87
CA ILE A 48 -1.03 0.48 -38.85
C ILE A 48 0.06 -0.51 -39.27
N ARG A 49 -0.18 -1.15 -40.41
CA ARG A 49 0.77 -2.02 -41.09
C ARG A 49 1.47 -1.23 -42.18
N ILE A 50 2.68 -0.75 -41.88
CA ILE A 50 3.54 -0.16 -42.89
C ILE A 50 4.29 -1.32 -43.53
N ASN A 51 3.88 -1.69 -44.75
CA ASN A 51 4.53 -2.73 -45.53
C ASN A 51 5.66 -2.08 -46.33
N ALA A 52 6.90 -2.39 -45.98
CA ALA A 52 8.06 -2.22 -46.84
C ALA A 52 8.39 -3.57 -47.47
N VAL A 53 9.04 -3.61 -48.64
CA VAL A 53 9.39 -4.88 -49.28
C VAL A 53 10.22 -5.73 -48.30
N GLY A 54 9.69 -6.88 -47.89
CA GLY A 54 10.33 -7.80 -46.95
C GLY A 54 10.18 -7.46 -45.46
N MET A 55 9.43 -6.41 -45.08
CA MET A 55 9.21 -6.04 -43.67
C MET A 55 7.80 -5.49 -43.45
N TYR A 56 7.20 -5.79 -42.30
CA TYR A 56 6.05 -5.00 -41.83
C TYR A 56 6.23 -4.53 -40.40
N PHE A 57 5.71 -3.35 -40.12
CA PHE A 57 5.63 -2.79 -38.78
C PHE A 57 4.21 -2.94 -38.25
N ASP A 58 4.08 -3.25 -36.97
CA ASP A 58 2.81 -3.27 -36.25
C ASP A 58 2.92 -2.26 -35.11
N LEU A 59 2.14 -1.18 -35.21
CA LEU A 59 2.01 -0.18 -34.16
C LEU A 59 0.62 -0.30 -33.56
N SER A 60 0.55 -0.54 -32.25
CA SER A 60 -0.69 -0.38 -31.50
C SER A 60 -0.49 0.56 -30.31
N ALA A 61 -1.44 1.47 -30.13
CA ALA A 61 -1.47 2.39 -29.00
C ALA A 61 -2.82 2.26 -28.31
N GLY A 62 -2.83 2.02 -27.01
CA GLY A 62 -4.02 1.89 -26.20
C GLY A 62 -3.98 2.82 -24.99
N VAL A 63 -5.16 3.16 -24.50
CA VAL A 63 -5.33 3.81 -23.21
C VAL A 63 -6.11 2.90 -22.29
N SER A 64 -5.65 2.74 -21.05
CA SER A 64 -6.43 2.19 -19.97
C SER A 64 -6.74 3.26 -18.93
N PHE A 65 -7.94 3.21 -18.37
CA PHE A 65 -8.39 4.10 -17.31
C PHE A 65 -8.72 3.27 -16.07
N PHE A 66 -8.19 3.69 -14.93
CA PHE A 66 -8.50 3.15 -13.63
C PHE A 66 -8.92 4.29 -12.71
N ALA A 67 -10.11 4.21 -12.16
CA ALA A 67 -10.50 5.02 -11.02
C ALA A 67 -10.94 4.10 -9.90
N GLY A 68 -10.46 4.31 -8.68
CA GLY A 68 -10.89 3.46 -7.57
C GLY A 68 -10.58 4.02 -6.19
N ILE A 69 -11.18 3.40 -5.19
CA ILE A 69 -10.97 3.59 -3.76
C ILE A 69 -10.77 2.22 -3.09
N CYS A 70 -9.80 2.14 -2.19
CA CYS A 70 -9.47 0.99 -1.38
C CYS A 70 -9.25 1.43 0.08
N GLY A 71 -9.98 0.81 0.99
CA GLY A 71 -9.89 1.06 2.44
C GLY A 71 -11.24 1.50 3.03
N PRO A 72 -11.33 1.81 4.33
CA PRO A 72 -10.27 1.76 5.34
C PRO A 72 -9.81 0.33 5.60
N ALA A 73 -8.53 0.07 5.36
CA ALA A 73 -7.95 -1.27 5.45
C ALA A 73 -6.52 -1.23 5.99
N TYR A 74 -6.03 -2.38 6.43
CA TYR A 74 -4.61 -2.61 6.64
C TYR A 74 -4.14 -3.85 5.87
N ALA A 75 -2.92 -3.77 5.35
CA ALA A 75 -2.22 -4.83 4.66
C ALA A 75 -0.94 -5.15 5.42
N PHE A 76 -0.50 -6.41 5.36
CA PHE A 76 0.78 -6.80 5.94
C PHE A 76 1.40 -7.96 5.19
N LYS A 77 2.70 -8.16 5.41
CA LYS A 77 3.49 -9.27 4.92
C LYS A 77 4.55 -9.65 5.95
N PHE A 78 4.75 -10.94 6.12
CA PHE A 78 5.82 -11.57 6.89
C PHE A 78 6.46 -12.70 6.09
N ALA A 79 7.75 -12.90 6.32
CA ALA A 79 8.45 -14.16 6.03
C ALA A 79 8.70 -14.88 7.36
N LEU A 80 8.08 -16.05 7.52
CA LEU A 80 8.15 -16.86 8.73
C LEU A 80 9.00 -18.10 8.52
N GLN A 81 9.83 -18.46 9.48
CA GLN A 81 10.55 -19.73 9.51
C GLN A 81 10.69 -20.17 10.96
N GLY A 82 10.65 -21.47 11.25
CA GLY A 82 10.82 -21.88 12.64
C GLY A 82 10.54 -23.34 12.92
N ASN A 83 10.13 -23.64 14.14
CA ASN A 83 9.90 -24.99 14.61
C ASN A 83 8.64 -25.08 15.48
N VAL A 84 8.03 -26.27 15.48
CA VAL A 84 6.80 -26.54 16.21
C VAL A 84 6.82 -27.91 16.88
N ASP A 85 6.29 -28.00 18.09
CA ASP A 85 6.01 -29.25 18.78
C ASP A 85 4.75 -29.16 19.66
N ASN A 86 4.51 -30.16 20.51
CA ASN A 86 3.30 -30.24 21.34
C ASN A 86 3.22 -29.20 22.46
N ASN A 87 4.28 -28.41 22.70
CA ASN A 87 4.32 -27.42 23.76
C ASN A 87 4.54 -26.01 23.20
N LEU A 88 5.37 -25.87 22.18
CA LEU A 88 5.90 -24.60 21.72
C LEU A 88 5.83 -24.48 20.20
N CYS A 89 5.54 -23.27 19.73
CA CYS A 89 5.78 -22.83 18.36
C CYS A 89 6.74 -21.65 18.41
N GLU A 90 7.90 -21.81 17.77
CA GLU A 90 8.91 -20.76 17.64
C GLU A 90 8.97 -20.33 16.19
N LEU A 91 8.66 -19.06 15.92
CA LEU A 91 8.65 -18.48 14.58
C LEU A 91 9.61 -17.29 14.55
N THR A 92 10.60 -17.35 13.67
CA THR A 92 11.40 -16.20 13.27
C THR A 92 10.66 -15.43 12.19
N VAL A 93 10.32 -14.17 12.48
CA VAL A 93 9.68 -13.23 11.57
C VAL A 93 10.74 -12.35 10.92
N THR A 94 10.73 -12.31 9.59
CA THR A 94 11.60 -11.48 8.75
C THR A 94 10.79 -10.81 7.65
N GLU A 95 11.36 -9.84 6.94
CA GLU A 95 10.70 -9.11 5.84
C GLU A 95 9.31 -8.59 6.24
N ASP A 96 9.20 -8.03 7.46
CA ASP A 96 7.95 -7.50 7.95
C ASP A 96 7.64 -6.14 7.33
N THR A 97 6.47 -6.08 6.73
CA THR A 97 5.91 -4.89 6.11
C THR A 97 4.45 -4.78 6.55
N THR A 98 4.02 -3.59 6.92
CA THR A 98 2.62 -3.29 7.18
C THR A 98 2.25 -1.91 6.65
N ALA A 99 1.04 -1.80 6.12
CA ALA A 99 0.44 -0.54 5.70
C ALA A 99 -1.00 -0.45 6.20
N ALA A 100 -1.50 0.76 6.45
CA ALA A 100 -2.93 0.98 6.65
C ALA A 100 -3.37 2.32 6.09
N GLY A 101 -4.67 2.43 5.84
CA GLY A 101 -5.27 3.67 5.40
C GLY A 101 -6.47 3.52 4.48
N ILE A 102 -6.74 4.61 3.77
CA ILE A 102 -7.68 4.70 2.66
C ILE A 102 -6.93 5.35 1.51
N VAL A 103 -6.88 4.69 0.37
CA VAL A 103 -6.32 5.22 -0.87
C VAL A 103 -7.39 5.28 -1.94
N TRP A 104 -7.40 6.32 -2.74
CA TRP A 104 -8.20 6.47 -3.94
C TRP A 104 -7.35 7.06 -5.05
N GLY A 105 -7.76 6.92 -6.29
CA GLY A 105 -7.02 7.55 -7.37
C GLY A 105 -7.62 7.33 -8.72
N VAL A 106 -7.14 8.13 -9.67
CA VAL A 106 -7.50 8.06 -11.07
C VAL A 106 -6.21 7.97 -11.89
N ARG A 107 -5.97 6.82 -12.48
CA ARG A 107 -4.80 6.51 -13.30
C ARG A 107 -5.22 6.33 -14.75
N VAL A 108 -4.48 6.96 -15.66
CA VAL A 108 -4.59 6.71 -17.10
C VAL A 108 -3.27 6.14 -17.57
N VAL A 109 -3.25 5.00 -18.23
CA VAL A 109 -2.02 4.41 -18.77
C VAL A 109 -2.07 4.41 -20.28
N PHE A 110 -1.06 5.01 -20.91
CA PHE A 110 -0.85 4.93 -22.35
C PHE A 110 0.11 3.78 -22.63
N GLY A 111 -0.38 2.74 -23.29
CA GLY A 111 0.43 1.62 -23.76
C GLY A 111 0.77 1.78 -25.23
N ILE A 112 2.05 1.71 -25.58
CA ILE A 112 2.51 1.69 -26.97
C ILE A 112 3.24 0.37 -27.21
N ASN A 113 2.78 -0.39 -28.20
CA ASN A 113 3.43 -1.59 -28.68
C ASN A 113 3.95 -1.34 -30.10
N ILE A 114 5.24 -1.58 -30.30
CA ILE A 114 5.89 -1.48 -31.60
C ILE A 114 6.51 -2.84 -31.90
N GLY A 115 6.02 -3.51 -32.94
CA GLY A 115 6.59 -4.72 -33.50
C GLY A 115 7.15 -4.47 -34.90
N ALA A 116 8.34 -4.98 -35.19
CA ALA A 116 8.89 -5.07 -36.54
C ALA A 116 9.04 -6.54 -36.90
N TYR A 117 8.56 -6.91 -38.09
CA TYR A 117 8.58 -8.28 -38.57
C TYR A 117 9.32 -8.33 -39.91
N LEU A 118 10.26 -9.27 -40.03
CA LEU A 118 11.03 -9.53 -41.23
C LEU A 118 10.41 -10.70 -41.99
N LEU A 119 10.29 -10.57 -43.30
CA LEU A 119 9.93 -11.66 -44.20
C LEU A 119 11.08 -12.66 -44.22
N LYS A 120 10.83 -13.87 -43.72
CA LYS A 120 11.72 -15.01 -43.92
C LYS A 120 11.11 -15.96 -44.94
N MET A 121 12.00 -16.56 -45.72
CA MET A 121 11.66 -17.59 -46.68
C MET A 121 12.26 -18.89 -46.18
N ARG A 122 11.44 -19.94 -46.11
CA ARG A 122 11.91 -21.29 -45.82
C ARG A 122 11.50 -22.19 -46.97
N TRP A 123 12.48 -22.93 -47.49
CA TRP A 123 12.19 -24.02 -48.40
C TRP A 123 11.65 -25.21 -47.60
N VAL A 124 10.44 -25.65 -47.91
CA VAL A 124 9.85 -26.86 -47.33
C VAL A 124 10.03 -27.98 -48.33
N TRP A 125 10.83 -28.98 -47.94
CA TRP A 125 11.11 -30.14 -48.78
C TRP A 125 10.09 -31.23 -48.50
N ASP A 126 9.14 -31.42 -49.43
CA ASP A 126 8.03 -32.39 -49.33
C ASP A 126 7.92 -33.18 -50.65
N GLY A 127 9.07 -33.69 -51.11
CA GLY A 127 9.19 -34.40 -52.38
C GLY A 127 8.78 -33.55 -53.59
N TRP A 128 7.87 -34.08 -54.42
CA TRP A 128 7.33 -33.40 -55.61
C TRP A 128 6.47 -32.17 -55.28
N ASN A 129 6.05 -32.01 -54.03
CA ASN A 129 5.23 -30.89 -53.55
C ASN A 129 6.06 -29.85 -52.77
N SER A 130 7.37 -29.83 -52.99
CA SER A 130 8.27 -28.86 -52.36
C SER A 130 7.87 -27.43 -52.74
N ARG A 131 7.80 -26.55 -51.74
CA ARG A 131 7.35 -25.17 -51.92
C ARG A 131 8.19 -24.20 -51.11
N LEU A 132 8.28 -22.98 -51.62
CA LEU A 132 8.82 -21.85 -50.89
C LEU A 132 7.71 -21.28 -50.00
N GLU A 133 7.86 -21.40 -48.69
CA GLU A 133 6.95 -20.76 -47.75
C GLU A 133 7.55 -19.43 -47.26
N THR A 134 6.76 -18.38 -47.39
CA THR A 134 7.06 -17.07 -46.79
C THR A 134 6.33 -16.96 -45.46
N TYR A 135 7.05 -16.60 -44.40
CA TYR A 135 6.45 -16.24 -43.12
C TYR A 135 7.16 -15.01 -42.54
N TYR A 136 6.46 -14.28 -41.69
CA TYR A 136 7.03 -13.13 -41.03
C TYR A 136 7.49 -13.51 -39.63
N GLU A 137 8.74 -13.21 -39.31
CA GLU A 137 9.32 -13.44 -37.99
C GLU A 137 9.54 -12.09 -37.29
N ARG A 138 9.19 -12.00 -36.01
CA ARG A 138 9.39 -10.77 -35.23
C ARG A 138 10.89 -10.52 -35.08
N ALA A 139 11.38 -9.44 -35.66
CA ALA A 139 12.78 -9.01 -35.58
C ALA A 139 13.04 -8.17 -34.34
N PHE A 140 12.06 -7.34 -33.97
CA PHE A 140 12.11 -6.52 -32.77
C PHE A 140 10.69 -6.28 -32.25
N GLY A 141 10.54 -6.20 -30.94
CA GLY A 141 9.28 -5.82 -30.29
C GLY A 141 9.59 -5.09 -29.00
N THR A 142 9.02 -3.90 -28.82
CA THR A 142 9.08 -3.17 -27.55
C THR A 142 7.68 -2.79 -27.09
N GLN A 143 7.45 -2.88 -25.79
CA GLN A 143 6.24 -2.42 -25.14
C GLN A 143 6.63 -1.36 -24.12
N GLN A 144 6.12 -0.15 -24.31
CA GLN A 144 6.31 0.98 -23.41
C GLN A 144 4.95 1.34 -22.79
N SER A 145 4.92 1.55 -21.48
CA SER A 145 3.73 2.02 -20.77
C SER A 145 4.06 3.31 -20.03
N ILE A 146 3.36 4.38 -20.35
CA ILE A 146 3.49 5.68 -19.69
C ILE A 146 2.25 5.85 -18.79
N PRO A 147 2.39 5.68 -17.46
CA PRO A 147 1.32 6.00 -16.54
C PRO A 147 1.24 7.53 -16.37
N ILE A 148 0.06 8.10 -16.61
CA ILE A 148 -0.28 9.49 -16.29
C ILE A 148 -1.23 9.47 -15.09
N ASP A 149 -0.86 10.17 -14.02
CA ASP A 149 -1.78 10.48 -12.92
C ASP A 149 -2.64 11.67 -13.33
N VAL A 150 -3.95 11.42 -13.50
CA VAL A 150 -4.89 12.48 -13.88
C VAL A 150 -5.08 13.46 -12.74
N MET A 151 -4.98 13.02 -11.48
CA MET A 151 -5.15 13.88 -10.32
C MET A 151 -3.99 14.86 -10.16
N ASP A 152 -2.75 14.45 -10.50
CA ASP A 152 -1.60 15.36 -10.59
C ASP A 152 -1.81 16.48 -11.63
N ILE A 153 -2.66 16.28 -12.65
CA ILE A 153 -3.02 17.31 -13.65
C ILE A 153 -4.24 18.12 -13.20
N VAL A 154 -5.27 17.45 -12.69
CA VAL A 154 -6.57 18.04 -12.35
C VAL A 154 -6.48 18.92 -11.10
N ILE A 155 -5.73 18.52 -10.07
CA ILE A 155 -5.64 19.29 -8.81
C ILE A 155 -5.01 20.67 -9.00
N PRO A 156 -3.92 20.85 -9.78
CA PRO A 156 -3.44 22.17 -10.16
C PRO A 156 -4.48 23.03 -10.89
N ILE A 157 -5.28 22.44 -11.78
CA ILE A 157 -6.35 23.15 -12.50
C ILE A 157 -7.45 23.59 -11.53
N ILE A 158 -7.92 22.70 -10.66
CA ILE A 158 -8.92 23.01 -9.63
C ILE A 158 -8.40 24.10 -8.70
N ARG A 159 -7.15 24.00 -8.23
CA ARG A 159 -6.48 25.04 -7.43
C ARG A 159 -6.49 26.39 -8.15
N GLN A 160 -6.19 26.43 -9.45
CA GLN A 160 -6.26 27.66 -10.23
C GLN A 160 -7.68 28.23 -10.33
N ILE A 161 -8.70 27.38 -10.52
CA ILE A 161 -10.11 27.81 -10.57
C ILE A 161 -10.55 28.37 -9.22
N ILE A 162 -10.28 27.66 -8.12
CA ILE A 162 -10.61 28.10 -6.76
C ILE A 162 -9.87 29.41 -6.43
N LYS A 163 -8.60 29.53 -6.79
CA LYS A 163 -7.83 30.77 -6.62
C LYS A 163 -8.45 31.94 -7.37
N LYS A 164 -8.97 31.70 -8.59
CA LYS A 164 -9.68 32.73 -9.37
C LYS A 164 -11.03 33.11 -8.76
N VAL A 165 -11.76 32.17 -8.17
CA VAL A 165 -13.13 32.40 -7.67
C VAL A 165 -13.14 32.90 -6.23
N CYS A 166 -12.33 32.31 -5.35
CA CYS A 166 -12.37 32.54 -3.91
C CYS A 166 -11.20 33.40 -3.39
N SER A 167 -10.22 33.76 -4.23
CA SER A 167 -9.00 34.50 -3.84
C SER A 167 -8.19 33.86 -2.70
N THR A 168 -8.51 32.63 -2.32
CA THR A 168 -7.85 31.83 -1.30
C THR A 168 -7.13 30.66 -1.95
N ASP A 169 -5.87 30.44 -1.58
CA ASP A 169 -5.10 29.27 -2.01
C ASP A 169 -5.48 28.10 -1.08
N ILE A 170 -6.27 27.15 -1.57
CA ILE A 170 -6.53 25.91 -0.82
C ILE A 170 -5.37 24.96 -1.10
N ALA A 171 -4.57 24.70 -0.07
CA ALA A 171 -3.48 23.73 -0.13
C ALA A 171 -4.02 22.29 -0.13
N ILE A 172 -4.52 21.81 -1.28
CA ILE A 172 -4.77 20.38 -1.52
C ILE A 172 -3.43 19.70 -1.82
N ASP A 173 -2.57 19.58 -0.82
CA ASP A 173 -1.19 19.11 -1.01
C ASP A 173 -1.07 17.60 -1.04
N ARG A 174 0.00 17.14 -1.71
CA ARG A 174 0.47 15.75 -1.83
C ARG A 174 0.93 15.11 -0.50
N ALA A 175 0.58 15.71 0.63
CA ALA A 175 1.13 15.38 1.94
C ALA A 175 0.54 14.04 2.43
N ASN A 176 1.44 13.06 2.62
CA ASN A 176 1.20 11.66 3.04
C ASN A 176 0.76 10.68 1.93
N MET A 177 1.20 10.87 0.68
CA MET A 177 1.00 9.88 -0.39
C MET A 177 2.09 8.81 -0.38
N ALA A 178 1.75 7.58 -0.02
CA ALA A 178 2.62 6.46 -0.34
C ALA A 178 2.57 6.15 -1.82
N ALA A 179 3.76 6.17 -2.42
CA ALA A 179 4.01 5.52 -3.69
C ALA A 179 3.84 4.01 -3.49
N THR A 180 2.59 3.55 -3.49
CA THR A 180 2.32 2.12 -3.64
C THR A 180 2.87 1.68 -5.00
N ALA A 181 3.28 0.41 -5.12
CA ALA A 181 3.75 -0.18 -6.38
C ALA A 181 2.73 -0.08 -7.54
N ALA A 182 1.50 0.39 -7.27
CA ALA A 182 0.43 0.63 -8.23
C ALA A 182 0.44 2.04 -8.87
N GLY A 183 1.37 2.93 -8.51
CA GLY A 183 1.41 4.30 -9.02
C GLY A 183 0.67 5.31 -8.15
N ASN A 184 0.74 6.59 -8.51
CA ASN A 184 0.27 7.73 -7.72
C ASN A 184 -1.23 7.58 -7.33
N LEU A 185 -1.49 7.24 -6.07
CA LEU A 185 -2.82 7.19 -5.46
C LEU A 185 -2.87 8.22 -4.32
N TRP A 186 -3.99 8.92 -4.21
CA TRP A 186 -4.30 9.93 -3.20
C TRP A 186 -4.93 9.28 -1.98
N GLY A 187 -4.54 9.62 -0.76
CA GLY A 187 -5.06 8.89 0.39
C GLY A 187 -4.56 9.33 1.74
N ILE A 188 -5.19 8.79 2.77
CA ILE A 188 -4.67 8.74 4.13
C ILE A 188 -3.95 7.41 4.25
N TYR A 189 -2.62 7.39 4.30
CA TYR A 189 -1.84 6.15 4.30
C TYR A 189 -0.61 6.28 5.19
N ASP A 190 -0.25 5.22 5.90
CA ASP A 190 1.07 5.06 6.52
C ASP A 190 1.60 3.64 6.25
N GLU A 191 2.92 3.51 6.12
CA GLU A 191 3.60 2.22 6.02
C GLU A 191 4.78 2.13 6.98
N ARG A 192 5.01 0.90 7.44
CA ARG A 192 6.14 0.55 8.28
C ARG A 192 6.81 -0.70 7.75
N ARG A 193 8.14 -0.68 7.81
CA ARG A 193 9.00 -1.80 7.42
C ARG A 193 9.95 -2.11 8.57
N ASN A 194 10.17 -3.38 8.84
CA ASN A 194 11.09 -3.84 9.88
C ASN A 194 10.75 -3.24 11.26
N THR A 195 9.47 -3.11 11.59
CA THR A 195 8.98 -2.57 12.87
C THR A 195 8.45 -3.65 13.80
N PHE A 196 7.97 -4.78 13.29
CA PHE A 196 7.51 -5.90 14.11
C PHE A 196 8.60 -6.36 15.09
N VAL A 197 9.81 -6.54 14.56
CA VAL A 197 11.01 -6.92 15.32
C VAL A 197 11.40 -5.85 16.35
N LYS A 198 11.32 -4.57 15.98
CA LYS A 198 11.74 -3.45 16.83
C LYS A 198 10.78 -3.22 18.00
N ASN A 199 9.50 -3.53 17.80
CA ASN A 199 8.43 -3.25 18.75
C ASN A 199 7.92 -4.54 19.43
N ASN A 200 8.81 -5.52 19.65
CA ASN A 200 8.51 -6.78 20.34
C ASN A 200 7.20 -7.43 19.88
N GLY A 201 7.06 -7.67 18.57
CA GLY A 201 5.95 -8.42 17.99
C GLY A 201 4.67 -7.62 17.77
N SER A 202 4.78 -6.29 17.82
CA SER A 202 3.68 -5.38 17.50
C SER A 202 4.06 -4.42 16.36
N MET A 203 3.06 -3.89 15.69
CA MET A 203 3.22 -2.89 14.63
C MET A 203 2.20 -1.80 14.86
N ARG A 204 2.62 -0.54 14.69
CA ARG A 204 1.72 0.62 14.74
C ARG A 204 1.91 1.39 13.44
N VAL A 205 0.83 1.54 12.70
CA VAL A 205 0.74 2.40 11.52
C VAL A 205 -0.16 3.57 11.87
N ASP A 206 0.17 4.76 11.38
CA ASP A 206 -0.46 6.02 11.78
C ASP A 206 -0.96 6.81 10.55
N PRO A 207 -1.90 6.24 9.76
CA PRO A 207 -2.47 6.95 8.63
C PRO A 207 -3.14 8.24 9.11
N ARG A 208 -2.65 9.38 8.61
CA ARG A 208 -3.05 10.72 9.06
C ARG A 208 -3.38 11.66 7.91
N PHE A 209 -4.42 12.46 8.11
CA PHE A 209 -4.85 13.54 7.22
C PHE A 209 -4.55 14.86 7.90
N MET A 210 -3.64 15.65 7.31
CA MET A 210 -3.23 16.95 7.83
C MET A 210 -3.56 18.03 6.82
N VAL A 211 -4.20 19.11 7.27
CA VAL A 211 -4.48 20.30 6.48
C VAL A 211 -3.47 21.38 6.84
N PRO A 212 -2.51 21.69 5.96
CA PRO A 212 -1.53 22.74 6.20
C PRO A 212 -2.14 24.13 6.00
N ILE A 213 -1.87 25.05 6.94
CA ILE A 213 -2.18 26.47 6.81
C ILE A 213 -0.88 27.22 6.49
N ASP A 214 -0.70 27.59 5.23
CA ASP A 214 0.53 28.27 4.79
C ASP A 214 0.56 29.75 5.21
N ILE A 215 1.27 30.04 6.29
CA ILE A 215 1.38 31.41 6.82
C ILE A 215 2.25 32.32 5.93
N VAL A 216 3.09 31.75 5.07
CA VAL A 216 3.92 32.51 4.12
C VAL A 216 3.04 33.24 3.11
N SER A 217 1.97 32.57 2.67
CA SER A 217 0.99 33.11 1.73
C SER A 217 0.16 34.26 2.33
N LEU A 218 -0.01 34.26 3.65
CA LEU A 218 -0.83 35.22 4.39
C LEU A 218 -0.08 36.54 4.66
N HIS A 219 1.26 36.52 4.72
CA HIS A 219 2.05 37.72 5.02
C HIS A 219 2.57 38.42 3.74
N PRO A 220 2.20 39.68 3.46
CA PRO A 220 2.51 40.35 2.18
C PRO A 220 4.00 40.39 1.82
N LYS A 221 4.88 40.64 2.81
CA LYS A 221 6.33 40.65 2.58
C LYS A 221 6.89 39.27 2.20
N MET A 222 6.36 38.21 2.80
CA MET A 222 6.78 36.84 2.51
C MET A 222 6.25 36.38 1.15
N LYS A 223 5.05 36.83 0.77
CA LYS A 223 4.49 36.63 -0.57
C LYS A 223 5.37 37.25 -1.68
N ALA A 224 5.98 38.40 -1.43
CA ALA A 224 6.94 39.00 -2.37
C ALA A 224 8.20 38.15 -2.53
N VAL A 225 8.77 37.66 -1.42
CA VAL A 225 9.90 36.72 -1.43
C VAL A 225 9.54 35.44 -2.17
N MET A 226 8.33 34.93 -1.95
CA MET A 226 7.81 33.75 -2.65
C MET A 226 7.65 33.96 -4.15
N THR A 227 7.21 35.14 -4.56
CA THR A 227 7.09 35.48 -5.98
C THR A 227 8.46 35.51 -6.64
N ALA A 228 9.48 36.04 -5.93
CA ALA A 228 10.86 36.02 -6.40
C ALA A 228 11.48 34.60 -6.40
N LEU A 229 11.14 33.75 -5.44
CA LEU A 229 11.54 32.34 -5.45
C LEU A 229 10.87 31.59 -6.61
N ALA A 230 9.61 31.88 -6.89
CA ALA A 230 8.86 31.23 -7.97
C ALA A 230 9.45 31.50 -9.36
N THR A 231 10.09 32.65 -9.60
CA THR A 231 10.72 32.95 -10.90
C THR A 231 11.91 32.04 -11.21
N ILE A 232 12.58 31.51 -10.19
CA ILE A 232 13.65 30.50 -10.32
C ILE A 232 13.15 29.07 -10.10
N GLY A 233 11.83 28.86 -10.12
CA GLY A 233 11.21 27.56 -9.87
C GLY A 233 11.30 27.08 -8.43
N GLY A 234 11.52 28.00 -7.49
CA GLY A 234 11.55 27.73 -6.07
C GLY A 234 10.20 27.96 -5.38
N HIS A 235 10.04 27.38 -4.21
CA HIS A 235 8.91 27.63 -3.32
C HIS A 235 9.34 27.47 -1.86
N PHE A 236 8.63 28.15 -0.97
CA PHE A 236 8.83 28.09 0.47
C PHE A 236 7.46 28.18 1.16
N ARG A 237 7.12 27.18 1.95
CA ARG A 237 5.85 27.09 2.66
C ARG A 237 6.12 26.61 4.07
N THR A 238 5.43 27.19 5.02
CA THR A 238 5.54 26.80 6.42
C THR A 238 4.29 27.24 7.13
N GLY A 239 3.95 26.58 8.23
CA GLY A 239 2.84 26.97 9.06
C GLY A 239 2.27 25.83 9.89
N PRO A 240 1.24 26.11 10.69
CA PRO A 240 0.58 25.07 11.45
C PRO A 240 -0.21 24.16 10.51
N GLU A 241 -0.43 22.94 10.95
CA GLU A 241 -1.31 21.98 10.31
C GLU A 241 -2.26 21.35 11.34
N PHE A 242 -3.49 21.09 10.92
CA PHE A 242 -4.53 20.52 11.76
C PHE A 242 -5.15 19.33 11.05
N GLY A 243 -5.47 18.29 11.80
CA GLY A 243 -5.92 17.07 11.17
C GLY A 243 -6.37 16.01 12.15
N PHE A 244 -6.51 14.80 11.62
CA PHE A 244 -6.81 13.62 12.41
C PHE A 244 -5.94 12.46 11.93
N ALA A 245 -5.79 11.47 12.80
CA ALA A 245 -5.12 10.22 12.51
C ALA A 245 -5.99 9.03 12.89
N LEU A 246 -5.79 7.91 12.20
CA LEU A 246 -6.39 6.62 12.49
C LEU A 246 -5.30 5.63 12.89
N PRO A 247 -4.63 5.85 14.05
CA PRO A 247 -3.55 4.96 14.49
C PRO A 247 -4.10 3.54 14.61
N THR A 248 -3.44 2.59 13.96
CA THR A 248 -3.86 1.18 14.01
C THR A 248 -2.74 0.37 14.62
N PHE A 249 -3.04 -0.24 15.77
CA PHE A 249 -2.15 -1.18 16.42
C PHE A 249 -2.44 -2.59 15.89
N ILE A 250 -1.42 -3.33 15.50
CA ILE A 250 -1.53 -4.67 14.92
C ILE A 250 -0.55 -5.57 15.66
N LYS A 251 -1.04 -6.73 16.13
CA LYS A 251 -0.21 -7.75 16.76
C LYS A 251 -0.56 -9.13 16.25
N LEU A 252 0.41 -10.02 16.25
CA LEU A 252 0.14 -11.45 16.10
C LEU A 252 -0.57 -11.92 17.38
N ASN A 253 -1.68 -12.64 17.24
CA ASN A 253 -2.46 -13.13 18.36
C ASN A 253 -2.33 -14.64 18.55
N LYS A 254 -2.42 -15.39 17.45
CA LYS A 254 -2.34 -16.86 17.45
C LYS A 254 -1.69 -17.37 16.18
N ALA A 255 -1.15 -18.58 16.24
CA ALA A 255 -0.78 -19.37 15.07
C ALA A 255 -1.45 -20.74 15.14
N THR A 256 -1.96 -21.23 14.03
CA THR A 256 -2.47 -22.60 13.88
C THR A 256 -1.64 -23.34 12.84
N VAL A 257 -1.11 -24.51 13.18
CA VAL A 257 -0.30 -25.34 12.28
C VAL A 257 -0.96 -26.71 12.14
N ASP A 258 -1.54 -26.99 10.97
CA ASP A 258 -2.38 -28.18 10.69
C ASP A 258 -3.36 -28.56 11.83
N GLY A 259 -4.03 -27.55 12.39
CA GLY A 259 -5.03 -27.71 13.44
C GLY A 259 -4.49 -27.67 14.88
N ALA A 260 -3.18 -27.68 15.09
CA ALA A 260 -2.59 -27.42 16.41
C ALA A 260 -2.55 -25.91 16.66
N ILE A 261 -3.12 -25.45 17.78
CA ILE A 261 -3.34 -24.02 18.07
C ILE A 261 -2.31 -23.55 19.10
N TYR A 262 -1.62 -22.46 18.77
CA TYR A 262 -0.62 -21.80 19.59
C TYR A 262 -1.05 -20.36 19.85
N GLY A 263 -1.00 -19.93 21.11
CA GLY A 263 -1.36 -18.59 21.55
C GLY A 263 -0.32 -18.01 22.50
N ASN A 264 -0.68 -16.92 23.16
CA ASN A 264 0.18 -16.19 24.10
C ASN A 264 1.54 -15.81 23.48
N PRO A 265 1.55 -15.09 22.34
CA PRO A 265 2.78 -14.75 21.66
C PRO A 265 3.64 -13.84 22.53
N THR A 266 4.89 -14.25 22.69
CA THR A 266 5.95 -13.46 23.31
C THR A 266 7.04 -13.26 22.28
N ALA A 267 7.33 -12.01 21.95
CA ALA A 267 8.34 -11.68 20.96
C ALA A 267 9.60 -11.12 21.64
N SER A 268 10.75 -11.57 21.14
CA SER A 268 12.07 -11.09 21.53
C SER A 268 12.89 -10.92 20.26
N GLY A 269 12.99 -9.66 19.79
CA GLY A 269 13.50 -9.37 18.47
C GLY A 269 12.66 -10.03 17.38
N SER A 270 13.30 -10.80 16.49
CA SER A 270 12.62 -11.49 15.38
C SER A 270 11.98 -12.81 15.79
N LEU A 271 12.30 -13.34 16.97
CA LEU A 271 11.76 -14.60 17.45
C LEU A 271 10.43 -14.35 18.17
N VAL A 272 9.38 -15.03 17.70
CA VAL A 272 8.08 -15.12 18.37
C VAL A 272 7.93 -16.52 18.93
N ARG A 273 7.69 -16.61 20.24
CA ARG A 273 7.37 -17.86 20.94
C ARG A 273 5.91 -17.87 21.31
N MET A 274 5.24 -18.99 21.02
CA MET A 274 3.85 -19.21 21.39
C MET A 274 3.72 -20.56 22.07
N THR A 275 2.88 -20.62 23.11
CA THR A 275 2.58 -21.89 23.79
C THR A 275 1.36 -22.53 23.16
N LYS A 276 1.35 -23.87 23.12
CA LYS A 276 0.18 -24.60 22.65
C LYS A 276 -1.00 -24.33 23.60
N THR A 277 -2.11 -23.86 23.05
CA THR A 277 -3.32 -23.52 23.81
C THR A 277 -4.49 -24.44 23.47
N GLY A 278 -4.41 -25.22 22.38
CA GLY A 278 -5.46 -26.16 22.02
C GLY A 278 -5.21 -26.87 20.69
N GLY A 279 -6.28 -27.43 20.12
CA GLY A 279 -6.26 -28.09 18.82
C GLY A 279 -5.66 -29.51 18.83
N SER A 280 -5.30 -29.99 17.64
CA SER A 280 -4.71 -31.33 17.43
C SER A 280 -3.28 -31.45 17.98
N ALA A 281 -2.72 -32.65 18.00
CA ALA A 281 -1.29 -32.85 18.24
C ALA A 281 -0.46 -32.11 17.17
N ALA A 282 0.72 -31.60 17.55
CA ALA A 282 1.60 -30.91 16.63
C ALA A 282 1.97 -31.82 15.45
N PRO A 283 1.87 -31.36 14.20
CA PRO A 283 2.12 -32.19 13.03
C PRO A 283 3.61 -32.54 12.94
N ALA A 284 3.92 -33.80 12.59
CA ALA A 284 5.29 -34.20 12.30
C ALA A 284 5.82 -33.58 10.99
N ASN A 285 4.93 -33.27 10.05
CA ASN A 285 5.23 -32.65 8.76
C ASN A 285 4.25 -31.49 8.51
N PRO A 286 4.53 -30.27 9.02
CA PRO A 286 3.68 -29.10 8.85
C PRO A 286 3.41 -28.79 7.37
N ARG A 287 2.14 -28.67 7.00
CA ARG A 287 1.70 -28.35 5.63
C ARG A 287 1.10 -26.97 5.50
N ASN A 288 0.30 -26.56 6.48
CA ASN A 288 -0.35 -25.26 6.49
C ASN A 288 -0.08 -24.53 7.80
N ILE A 289 0.10 -23.22 7.69
CA ILE A 289 0.22 -22.32 8.81
C ILE A 289 -0.81 -21.19 8.63
N THR A 290 -1.59 -20.95 9.67
CA THR A 290 -2.56 -19.86 9.76
C THR A 290 -2.14 -18.92 10.87
N LEU A 291 -2.08 -17.62 10.58
CA LEU A 291 -1.87 -16.58 11.57
C LEU A 291 -3.18 -15.88 11.86
N GLU A 292 -3.50 -15.68 13.13
CA GLU A 292 -4.55 -14.77 13.56
C GLU A 292 -3.89 -13.46 14.01
N MET A 293 -4.19 -12.38 13.30
CA MET A 293 -3.76 -11.03 13.61
C MET A 293 -4.86 -10.32 14.38
N MET A 294 -4.50 -9.71 15.51
CA MET A 294 -5.36 -8.73 16.19
C MET A 294 -5.02 -7.35 15.65
N HIS A 295 -6.03 -6.56 15.30
CA HIS A 295 -5.87 -5.15 15.02
C HIS A 295 -6.84 -4.29 15.84
N GLU A 296 -6.38 -3.12 16.22
CA GLU A 296 -7.08 -2.17 17.07
C GLU A 296 -6.95 -0.77 16.46
N PRO A 297 -7.94 -0.32 15.67
CA PRO A 297 -7.97 1.02 15.13
C PRO A 297 -8.33 2.00 16.24
N GLY A 298 -7.64 3.13 16.28
CA GLY A 298 -7.93 4.25 17.14
C GLY A 298 -8.30 5.49 16.36
N PHE A 299 -8.48 6.58 17.09
CA PHE A 299 -8.73 7.90 16.53
C PHE A 299 -7.98 8.96 17.32
N ASP A 300 -7.38 9.91 16.62
CA ASP A 300 -6.67 11.03 17.25
C ASP A 300 -6.86 12.34 16.49
N LEU A 301 -6.83 13.45 17.21
CA LEU A 301 -6.73 14.80 16.66
C LEU A 301 -5.27 15.21 16.64
N ARG A 302 -4.82 15.74 15.51
CA ARG A 302 -3.42 16.11 15.29
C ARG A 302 -3.29 17.61 15.09
N VAL A 303 -2.33 18.19 15.79
CA VAL A 303 -1.82 19.53 15.51
C VAL A 303 -0.34 19.40 15.22
N GLY A 304 0.12 20.04 14.16
CA GLY A 304 1.51 20.01 13.77
C GLY A 304 1.98 21.33 13.19
N TRP A 305 3.21 21.29 12.74
CA TRP A 305 3.85 22.33 11.97
C TRP A 305 4.54 21.70 10.78
N PHE A 306 4.27 22.22 9.58
CA PHE A 306 4.89 21.76 8.36
C PHE A 306 5.90 22.79 7.84
N PHE A 307 6.88 22.30 7.10
CA PHE A 307 7.88 23.10 6.41
C PHE A 307 8.19 22.46 5.06
N SER A 308 8.15 23.25 3.99
CA SER A 308 8.47 22.80 2.63
C SER A 308 9.27 23.86 1.91
N ILE A 309 10.43 23.48 1.38
CA ILE A 309 11.27 24.33 0.54
C ILE A 309 11.64 23.58 -0.73
N GLY A 310 11.56 24.25 -1.88
CA GLY A 310 12.04 23.71 -3.13
C GLY A 310 12.75 24.76 -3.97
N VAL A 311 13.63 24.29 -4.85
CA VAL A 311 14.45 25.11 -5.75
C VAL A 311 14.51 24.42 -7.12
N PHE A 312 14.43 25.22 -8.19
CA PHE A 312 14.57 24.77 -9.59
C PHE A 312 13.58 23.70 -10.07
N TYR A 313 12.41 23.55 -9.46
CA TYR A 313 11.43 22.49 -9.74
C TYR A 313 11.91 21.03 -9.57
N VAL A 314 13.21 20.78 -9.43
CA VAL A 314 13.80 19.42 -9.33
C VAL A 314 14.09 19.04 -7.87
N LEU A 315 14.37 20.01 -7.00
CA LEU A 315 14.73 19.77 -5.61
C LEU A 315 13.63 20.30 -4.70
N SER A 316 12.95 19.41 -3.99
CA SER A 316 11.97 19.78 -2.95
C SER A 316 12.23 18.97 -1.68
N PHE A 317 12.26 19.66 -0.56
CA PHE A 317 12.45 19.11 0.77
C PHE A 317 11.26 19.53 1.62
N GLY A 318 10.55 18.55 2.18
CA GLY A 318 9.45 18.76 3.11
C GLY A 318 9.72 18.04 4.41
N LYS A 319 9.37 18.66 5.53
CA LYS A 319 9.30 18.00 6.83
C LYS A 319 8.06 18.51 7.55
N ASP A 320 7.34 17.60 8.17
CA ASP A 320 6.26 17.90 9.10
C ASP A 320 6.60 17.35 10.49
N ILE A 321 6.06 18.01 11.51
CA ILE A 321 6.14 17.58 12.90
C ILE A 321 4.73 17.73 13.47
N SER A 322 4.10 16.62 13.84
CA SER A 322 2.74 16.62 14.39
C SER A 322 2.67 15.95 15.75
N ILE A 323 1.89 16.50 16.67
CA ILE A 323 1.65 15.98 18.01
C ILE A 323 0.21 15.43 18.10
N PRO A 324 0.02 14.23 18.67
CA PRO A 324 -1.29 13.71 19.03
C PRO A 324 -1.89 14.50 20.21
N ILE A 325 -2.97 15.23 19.96
CA ILE A 325 -3.60 16.07 20.99
C ILE A 325 -4.32 15.21 22.02
N LEU A 326 -5.05 14.18 21.58
CA LEU A 326 -5.81 13.36 22.52
C LEU A 326 -4.86 12.57 23.41
N GLU A 327 -3.82 11.97 22.82
CA GLU A 327 -2.77 11.26 23.58
C GLU A 327 -2.05 12.19 24.57
N LEU A 328 -1.77 13.44 24.19
CA LEU A 328 -1.18 14.45 25.10
C LEU A 328 -2.11 14.76 26.29
N LEU A 329 -3.43 14.71 26.08
CA LEU A 329 -4.43 14.88 27.13
C LEU A 329 -4.67 13.58 27.92
N GLY A 330 -3.92 12.51 27.66
CA GLY A 330 -4.11 11.20 28.27
C GLY A 330 -5.35 10.47 27.76
N ILE A 331 -5.97 10.93 26.67
CA ILE A 331 -7.18 10.36 26.09
C ILE A 331 -6.77 9.47 24.90
N ARG A 332 -7.00 8.16 25.03
CA ARG A 332 -6.89 7.23 23.90
C ARG A 332 -8.27 6.71 23.53
N ILE A 333 -8.67 6.96 22.29
CA ILE A 333 -9.89 6.40 21.72
C ILE A 333 -9.52 5.10 21.02
N SER A 334 -9.97 3.98 21.57
CA SER A 334 -9.93 2.68 20.90
C SER A 334 -11.29 2.37 20.30
N LEU A 335 -11.30 1.97 19.03
CA LEU A 335 -12.51 1.60 18.30
C LEU A 335 -12.75 0.07 18.33
N GLY A 336 -12.16 -0.60 19.31
CA GLY A 336 -12.32 -2.03 19.58
C GLY A 336 -11.23 -2.91 18.98
N LYS A 337 -11.15 -4.15 19.47
CA LYS A 337 -10.20 -5.16 18.99
C LYS A 337 -10.87 -6.08 17.98
N TYR A 338 -10.19 -6.32 16.88
CA TYR A 338 -10.67 -7.14 15.79
C TYR A 338 -9.64 -8.21 15.44
N TYR A 339 -10.10 -9.36 14.93
CA TYR A 339 -9.24 -10.49 14.63
C TYR A 339 -9.44 -10.93 13.19
N ASN A 340 -8.34 -11.11 12.47
CA ASN A 340 -8.35 -11.62 11.10
C ASN A 340 -7.41 -12.79 10.99
N SER A 341 -7.84 -13.85 10.30
CA SER A 341 -7.00 -15.01 10.05
C SER A 341 -6.52 -15.03 8.60
N ILE A 342 -5.28 -15.45 8.41
CA ILE A 342 -4.69 -15.68 7.08
C ILE A 342 -3.87 -16.96 7.09
N SER A 343 -4.03 -17.78 6.05
CA SER A 343 -3.34 -19.05 5.91
C SER A 343 -2.44 -19.08 4.68
N ASN A 344 -1.36 -19.86 4.76
CA ASN A 344 -0.58 -20.25 3.60
C ASN A 344 0.03 -21.64 3.79
N THR A 345 0.44 -22.25 2.69
CA THR A 345 1.19 -23.52 2.68
C THR A 345 2.62 -23.29 3.14
N VAL A 346 3.11 -24.15 4.03
CA VAL A 346 4.49 -24.12 4.52
C VAL A 346 5.47 -24.29 3.35
N GLY A 347 6.44 -23.38 3.26
CA GLY A 347 7.40 -23.31 2.16
C GLY A 347 6.96 -22.43 0.98
N ALA A 348 5.77 -21.83 1.01
CA ALA A 348 5.32 -20.93 -0.05
C ALA A 348 6.17 -19.65 -0.10
N THR A 349 6.58 -19.27 -1.31
CA THR A 349 7.39 -18.07 -1.58
C THR A 349 6.57 -16.85 -1.99
N SER A 350 5.24 -16.98 -2.06
CA SER A 350 4.28 -15.91 -2.34
C SER A 350 3.05 -16.08 -1.48
N THR A 351 2.33 -15.00 -1.24
CA THR A 351 0.98 -15.03 -0.68
C THR A 351 0.07 -15.75 -1.68
N GLY A 352 -0.53 -16.88 -1.28
CA GLY A 352 -1.34 -17.68 -2.20
C GLY A 352 -2.53 -16.87 -2.75
N ARG A 353 -2.88 -17.02 -4.04
CA ARG A 353 -4.06 -16.35 -4.66
C ARG A 353 -5.41 -16.81 -4.07
N CYS A 354 -5.41 -17.83 -3.22
CA CYS A 354 -6.58 -18.39 -2.54
C CYS A 354 -6.43 -18.18 -1.02
N ILE A 355 -6.45 -16.92 -0.58
CA ILE A 355 -6.59 -16.64 0.85
C ILE A 355 -8.05 -16.88 1.20
N GLU A 356 -8.34 -17.92 1.97
CA GLU A 356 -9.58 -17.99 2.75
C GLU A 356 -9.52 -16.88 3.80
N MET A 357 -9.95 -15.68 3.42
CA MET A 357 -10.11 -14.56 4.35
C MET A 357 -11.35 -14.85 5.19
N GLY A 358 -11.16 -15.51 6.32
CA GLY A 358 -12.15 -15.58 7.37
C GLY A 358 -12.05 -14.33 8.23
N ALA A 359 -13.03 -13.43 8.13
CA ALA A 359 -13.36 -12.59 9.28
C ALA A 359 -13.92 -13.57 10.32
N ALA A 360 -13.16 -13.85 11.38
CA ALA A 360 -13.71 -14.59 12.50
C ALA A 360 -14.84 -13.71 13.05
N GLY A 361 -16.08 -14.08 12.76
CA GLY A 361 -17.26 -13.36 13.21
C GLY A 361 -17.21 -13.28 14.73
N HIS A 362 -16.96 -12.09 15.25
CA HIS A 362 -17.29 -11.81 16.64
C HIS A 362 -18.83 -11.76 16.69
N GLU A 363 -19.46 -12.83 17.19
CA GLU A 363 -20.86 -12.82 17.63
C GLU A 363 -21.07 -11.98 18.91
N GLY A 364 -20.19 -11.01 19.17
CA GLY A 364 -20.29 -10.10 20.32
C GLY A 364 -21.03 -8.82 19.94
N GLU A 365 -21.98 -8.43 20.80
CA GLU A 365 -22.50 -7.06 20.91
C GLU A 365 -21.35 -6.04 20.78
N PHE A 366 -21.63 -4.83 20.28
CA PHE A 366 -20.63 -3.77 20.23
C PHE A 366 -19.88 -3.70 21.56
N GLU A 367 -18.56 -4.00 21.57
CA GLU A 367 -17.74 -3.49 22.65
C GLU A 367 -17.88 -1.96 22.58
N PRO A 368 -18.35 -1.32 23.65
CA PRO A 368 -18.53 0.11 23.65
C PRO A 368 -17.20 0.78 23.31
N ILE A 369 -17.26 1.92 22.62
CA ILE A 369 -16.06 2.75 22.38
C ILE A 369 -15.37 2.95 23.72
N GLU A 370 -14.16 2.42 23.85
CA GLU A 370 -13.40 2.50 25.08
C GLU A 370 -12.58 3.79 25.05
N VAL A 371 -12.89 4.69 25.97
CA VAL A 371 -12.07 5.87 26.24
C VAL A 371 -11.17 5.51 27.41
N VAL A 372 -9.91 5.23 27.10
CA VAL A 372 -8.91 4.92 28.12
C VAL A 372 -8.27 6.23 28.55
N PHE A 373 -8.30 6.52 29.85
CA PHE A 373 -7.55 7.60 30.46
C PHE A 373 -6.23 7.04 30.99
N GLU A 374 -5.14 7.28 30.27
CA GLU A 374 -3.80 6.96 30.75
C GLU A 374 -3.18 8.18 31.44
N PRO A 375 -2.40 8.00 32.53
CA PRO A 375 -1.60 9.09 33.06
C PRO A 375 -0.62 9.57 31.99
N ALA A 376 -0.49 10.90 31.81
CA ALA A 376 0.39 11.48 30.80
C ALA A 376 1.81 10.94 30.96
N GLU A 377 2.36 10.34 29.90
CA GLU A 377 3.76 9.94 29.86
C GLU A 377 4.65 11.18 30.01
N ASP A 378 5.67 11.10 30.87
CA ASP A 378 6.59 12.21 31.11
C ASP A 378 7.33 12.55 29.80
N PRO A 379 7.14 13.76 29.23
CA PRO A 379 7.75 14.14 27.96
C PRO A 379 9.29 14.16 28.00
N ALA A 380 9.90 14.00 29.17
CA ALA A 380 11.35 13.89 29.32
C ALA A 380 11.96 12.54 28.83
N LEU A 381 11.16 11.54 28.46
CA LEU A 381 11.66 10.19 28.10
C LEU A 381 11.61 9.82 26.61
N VAL A 382 11.18 10.73 25.73
CA VAL A 382 11.20 10.52 24.26
C VAL A 382 12.27 11.42 23.63
N GLY A 383 13.50 10.91 23.60
CA GLY A 383 14.65 11.51 22.91
C GLY A 383 14.95 10.83 21.59
#